data_AF-A0A9D6FQK8-F1
#
_entry.id   AF-A0A9D6FQK8-F1
#
_cell.length_a   1.000
_cell.length_b   1.000
_cell.length_c   1.000
_cell.angle_alpha   90.00
_cell.angle_beta   90.00
_cell.angle_gamma   90.00
#
_symmetry.space_group_name_H-M   'P 1'
#
loop_
_entity.id
_entity.type
_entity.pdbx_description
1 polymer ?
#
loop_
_entity_poly.entity_id
_entity_poly.type
_entity_poly.pdbx_seq_one_letter_code
_entity_poly.pdbx_strand_id
1 'polypeptide(L)' 'MTIKPLDEIPVTYVVADGGVGGSRAAFDRLEAKVGSLKGRRFFGALRQGEYRACVAIEPGDEPAALTAPRRPPT' A
#
# COMPACT_ATOMS: atom_id res chain seq x y z
N MET A 1 25.10 5.14 -15.35
CA MET A 1 24.05 5.09 -14.30
C MET A 1 22.81 5.73 -14.91
N THR A 2 21.88 4.92 -15.41
CA THR A 2 20.72 5.41 -16.19
C THR A 2 19.51 5.55 -15.27
N ILE A 3 19.05 6.78 -15.07
CA ILE A 3 17.83 7.08 -14.32
C ILE A 3 16.68 7.03 -15.32
N LYS A 4 15.73 6.09 -15.14
CA LYS A 4 14.51 6.05 -15.96
C LYS A 4 13.41 6.84 -15.23
N PRO A 5 12.72 7.78 -15.90
CA PRO A 5 11.49 8.35 -15.35
C PRO A 5 10.47 7.21 -15.21
N LEU A 6 9.83 7.15 -14.04
CA LEU A 6 8.74 6.23 -13.78
C LEU A 6 7.44 6.99 -14.01
N ASP A 7 6.53 6.40 -14.78
CA ASP A 7 5.20 6.96 -14.98
C ASP A 7 4.44 7.04 -13.64
N GLU A 8 3.45 7.94 -13.54
CA GLU A 8 2.63 8.06 -12.34
C GLU A 8 1.73 6.83 -12.22
N ILE A 9 2.05 5.94 -11.28
CA ILE A 9 1.26 4.74 -11.03
C ILE A 9 0.21 5.09 -9.96
N PRO A 10 -1.09 5.07 -10.29
CA PRO A 10 -2.12 5.23 -9.27
C PRO A 10 -2.04 4.03 -8.33
N VAL A 11 -1.76 4.32 -7.07
CA VAL A 11 -1.67 3.31 -6.01
C VAL A 11 -2.60 3.68 -4.88
N THR A 12 -3.15 2.66 -4.24
CA THR A 12 -3.73 2.81 -2.91
C THR A 12 -2.73 2.28 -1.89
N TYR A 13 -2.85 2.71 -0.64
CA TYR A 13 -1.91 2.30 0.39
C TYR A 13 -2.55 2.09 1.77
N VAL A 14 -1.94 1.20 2.54
CA VAL A 14 -2.21 1.01 3.96
C VAL A 14 -0.94 1.33 4.73
N VAL A 15 -1.07 2.19 5.74
CA VAL A 15 0.03 2.49 6.66
C VAL A 15 0.16 1.33 7.65
N ALA A 16 1.37 0.78 7.75
CA ALA A 16 1.70 -0.24 8.72
C ALA A 16 1.86 0.34 10.12
N ASP A 17 1.36 -0.40 11.10
CA ASP A 17 1.56 -0.10 12.50
C ASP A 17 2.95 -0.56 12.95
N GLY A 18 3.69 0.25 13.70
CA GLY A 18 5.06 -0.08 14.10
C GLY A 18 6.08 -0.09 12.94
N GLY A 19 5.81 0.61 11.84
CA GLY A 19 6.74 0.75 10.71
C GLY A 19 6.94 -0.57 9.95
N VAL A 20 8.18 -0.92 9.61
CA VAL A 20 8.50 -2.12 8.82
C VAL A 20 8.03 -3.42 9.52
N GLY A 21 7.95 -3.43 10.85
CA GLY A 21 7.44 -4.59 11.60
C GLY A 21 5.99 -4.93 11.28
N GLY A 22 5.15 -3.93 10.98
CA GLY A 22 3.75 -4.11 10.62
C GLY A 22 3.49 -4.30 9.12
N SER A 23 4.53 -4.38 8.29
CA SER A 23 4.39 -4.49 6.82
C SER A 23 3.48 -5.65 6.42
N ARG A 24 3.64 -6.79 7.08
CA ARG A 24 2.85 -8.00 6.84
C ARG A 24 1.36 -7.74 7.07
N ALA A 25 1.02 -7.15 8.22
CA ALA A 25 -0.36 -6.83 8.58
C ALA A 25 -0.96 -5.74 7.66
N ALA A 26 -0.14 -4.80 7.19
CA ALA A 26 -0.57 -3.80 6.22
C ALA A 26 -0.91 -4.42 4.87
N PHE A 27 -0.08 -5.35 4.37
CA PHE A 27 -0.37 -6.08 3.14
C PHE A 27 -1.57 -7.02 3.26
N ASP A 28 -1.74 -7.69 4.39
CA ASP A 28 -2.90 -8.54 4.66
C ASP A 28 -4.21 -7.74 4.61
N ARG A 29 -4.25 -6.57 5.26
CA ARG A 29 -5.39 -5.64 5.17
C ARG A 29 -5.61 -5.12 3.75
N LEU A 30 -4.52 -4.84 3.03
CA LEU A 30 -4.61 -4.38 1.66
C LEU A 30 -5.23 -5.45 0.77
N GLU A 31 -4.74 -6.69 0.88
CA GLU A 31 -5.27 -7.88 0.20
C GLU A 31 -6.75 -8.11 0.51
N ALA A 32 -7.13 -8.04 1.79
CA ALA A 32 -8.52 -8.22 2.21
C ALA A 32 -9.49 -7.20 1.58
N LYS A 33 -9.00 -5.99 1.26
CA LYS A 33 -9.83 -4.95 0.64
C LYS A 33 -9.86 -5.04 -0.89
N VAL A 34 -8.74 -5.38 -1.53
CA VAL A 34 -8.67 -5.55 -2.99
C VAL A 34 -9.14 -6.94 -3.44
N GLY A 35 -9.40 -7.85 -2.50
CA GLY A 35 -9.79 -9.24 -2.72
C GLY A 35 -8.63 -10.16 -3.10
N SER A 36 -7.76 -9.73 -4.02
CA SER A 36 -6.55 -10.48 -4.38
C SER A 36 -5.42 -9.58 -4.87
N LEU A 37 -4.21 -9.77 -4.33
CA LEU A 37 -3.00 -9.12 -4.82
C LEU A 37 -2.36 -9.85 -6.02
N LYS A 38 -2.91 -11.00 -6.41
CA LYS A 38 -2.30 -11.89 -7.42
C LYS A 38 -2.33 -11.24 -8.80
N GLY A 39 -1.14 -10.98 -9.36
CA GLY A 39 -0.96 -10.29 -10.64
C GLY A 39 -0.89 -8.76 -10.54
N ARG A 40 -1.10 -8.19 -9.35
CA ARG A 40 -1.00 -6.75 -9.12
C ARG A 40 0.40 -6.35 -8.69
N ARG A 41 0.80 -5.14 -9.07
CA ARG A 41 2.07 -4.56 -8.63
C ARG A 41 1.89 -4.01 -7.22
N PHE A 42 2.63 -4.55 -6.26
CA PHE A 42 2.68 -4.07 -4.89
C PHE A 42 4.03 -3.40 -4.61
N PHE A 43 4.01 -2.37 -3.76
CA PHE A 43 5.16 -1.54 -3.44
C PHE A 43 5.22 -1.26 -1.94
N GLY A 44 6.40 -1.33 -1.33
CA GLY A 44 6.61 -0.84 0.03
C GLY A 44 7.23 0.55 -0.03
N ALA A 45 6.58 1.55 0.56
CA ALA A 45 7.09 2.91 0.63
C ALA A 45 7.36 3.32 2.07
N LEU A 46 8.62 3.65 2.38
CA LEU A 46 9.00 4.27 3.65
C LEU A 46 8.90 5.79 3.50
N ARG A 47 7.95 6.41 4.18
CA ARG A 47 7.74 7.87 4.20
C ARG A 47 7.76 8.34 5.65
N GLN A 48 8.69 9.23 5.99
CA GLN A 48 8.78 9.89 7.30
C GLN A 48 8.75 8.91 8.49
N GLY A 49 9.38 7.74 8.35
CA GLY A 49 9.40 6.70 9.40
C GLY A 49 8.18 5.78 9.41
N GLU A 50 7.17 6.03 8.58
CA GLU A 50 6.03 5.14 8.38
C GLU A 50 6.30 4.20 7.21
N TYR A 51 5.93 2.94 7.36
CA TYR A 51 5.90 1.99 6.26
C TYR A 51 4.50 1.99 5.64
N ARG A 52 4.42 2.16 4.32
CA ARG A 52 3.17 2.16 3.55
C ARG A 52 3.21 0.99 2.58
N ALA A 53 2.29 0.05 2.77
CA ALA A 53 2.05 -1.02 1.81
C ALA A 53 1.14 -0.47 0.72
N CYS A 54 1.68 -0.30 -0.48
CA CYS A 54 0.97 0.22 -1.64
C CYS A 54 0.66 -0.89 -2.64
N VAL A 55 -0.44 -0.78 -3.37
CA VAL A 55 -0.77 -1.63 -4.53
C VAL A 55 -1.30 -0.77 -5.66
N ALA A 56 -0.93 -1.10 -6.88
CA ALA A 56 -1.46 -0.47 -8.08
C ALA A 56 -2.98 -0.68 -8.16
N ILE A 57 -3.69 0.42 -8.40
CA ILE A 57 -5.14 0.45 -8.61
C ILE A 57 -5.40 0.16 -10.08
N GLU A 58 -6.36 -0.72 -10.36
CA GLU A 58 -6.85 -1.00 -11.71
C GLU A 58 -8.18 -0.25 -11.94
N PRO A 59 -8.53 0.09 -13.19
CA PRO A 59 -9.81 0.71 -13.51
C PRO A 59 -10.95 -0.24 -13.12
N GLY A 60 -11.57 0.01 -11.96
CA GLY A 60 -12.58 -0.84 -11.34
C GLY A 60 -12.38 -1.04 -9.84
N ASP A 61 -11.18 -0.78 -9.30
CA ASP A 61 -10.96 -0.73 -7.85
C ASP A 61 -11.46 0.60 -7.28
N GLU A 62 -12.15 0.57 -6.14
CA GLU A 62 -12.62 1.77 -5.45
C GLU A 62 -11.55 2.32 -4.48
N PRO A 63 -10.79 3.37 -4.86
CA PRO A 63 -9.69 3.92 -4.05
C PRO A 63 -10.13 4.39 -2.66
N ALA A 64 -11.38 4.84 -2.53
CA ALA A 64 -11.92 5.43 -1.31
C ALA A 64 -12.11 4.42 -0.17
N ALA A 65 -12.35 3.13 -0.48
CA ALA A 65 -12.47 2.09 0.53
C ALA A 65 -11.10 1.62 1.08
N LEU A 66 -10.02 1.95 0.38
CA LEU A 66 -8.71 1.31 0.56
C LEU A 66 -7.76 2.07 1.51
N THR A 67 -7.92 3.38 1.68
CA THR A 67 -7.19 4.14 2.71
C THR A 67 -7.72 3.77 4.11
N ALA A 68 -7.04 2.87 4.82
CA ALA A 68 -7.35 2.60 6.22
C ALA A 68 -6.81 3.74 7.10
N PRO A 69 -7.59 4.33 8.02
CA PRO A 69 -7.05 5.27 9.00
C PRO A 69 -6.02 4.55 9.87
N ARG A 70 -4.97 5.29 10.30
CA ARG A 70 -4.07 4.82 11.37
C ARG A 70 -4.94 4.54 12.59
N ARG A 71 -4.95 3.29 13.06
CA ARG A 71 -5.57 2.97 14.35
C ARG A 71 -4.61 3.46 15.43
N PRO A 72 -5.07 4.16 16.48
CA PRO A 72 -4.17 4.61 17.55
C PRO A 72 -3.55 3.38 18.23
N PRO A 73 -2.27 3.46 18.65
CA PRO A 73 -1.65 2.40 19.45
C PRO A 73 -2.46 2.21 20.74
N THR A 74 -2.67 0.95 21.12
CA THR A 74 -3.36 0.55 22.37
C THR A 74 -2.37 0.54 23.52
#